data_AF-A0A2N1QZJ5-F1
#
_entry.id   AF-A0A2N1QZJ5-F1
#
_cell.length_a   1.000
_cell.length_b   1.000
_cell.length_c   1.000
_cell.angle_alpha   90.00
_cell.angle_beta   90.00
_cell.angle_gamma   90.00
#
_symmetry.space_group_name_H-M   'P 1'
#
loop_
_entity.id
_entity.type
_entity.pdbx_description
1 polymer ?
#
loop_
_entity_poly.entity_id
_entity_poly.type
_entity_poly.pdbx_seq_one_letter_code
_entity_poly.pdbx_strand_id
1 'polypeptide(L)'
;MEDLGSCEIARKGRIAEGQKAYPKLSPWATGSTPGDCRGNLTPAESQTYPFCLCRGFSAAPRRTTHGPSFGLGAPVSGFRSVGRNGLKSADFRIPLQDGDESSEIASPSSSGSAHSGDAAFPRSGGGRPEARLRAAVLGATGIVGQRFVRRLASHPDFELVALAASERSTGKRYRDACSWHLDGEAYAGFGDMIVQACLPEAFDADLVFSALDTEPAREIEPAFAASGSIVFSNASAFRMEDDVPLLIPELNSAHLGILERQRAERGWKGAIITNPNCTTVVLASALAPLEKAFGIEAVMMTSMQAISGAGYPGVSAMDISGNVIPYIRNEEPKVESEAGKILGYLRGRGPGARQEAAAFPVSATCTRVPVVEGHTLAVSVRLKGSPSIGEVEDAFRGFIPDTAGLGLHSAPERFLVLSDAPDRPQPKRDVEVDGGMRITLGRVRHCPVMGIKFIALGHNTERGAAGASVLNAELAYAKEVLRWVR
;
A
#
# COMPACT_ATOMS: atom_id res chain seq x y z
N MET A 1 50.51 27.32 -19.82
CA MET A 1 51.16 28.58 -20.21
C MET A 1 50.08 29.65 -20.13
N GLU A 2 49.73 30.05 -18.91
CA GLU A 2 50.37 31.15 -18.14
C GLU A 2 49.90 32.52 -18.67
N ASP A 3 49.47 33.49 -17.88
CA ASP A 3 49.33 33.54 -16.43
C ASP A 3 48.41 34.69 -15.97
N LEU A 4 47.87 34.46 -14.78
CA LEU A 4 47.24 35.27 -13.74
C LEU A 4 47.20 36.82 -13.83
N GLY A 5 46.04 37.38 -13.46
CA GLY A 5 45.85 38.76 -13.01
C GLY A 5 45.07 38.81 -11.69
N SER A 6 45.79 38.97 -10.59
CA SER A 6 45.32 39.16 -9.21
C SER A 6 44.89 40.61 -8.94
N CYS A 7 43.86 40.81 -8.10
CA CYS A 7 43.51 42.11 -7.53
C CYS A 7 43.49 42.01 -6.00
N GLU A 8 44.31 42.83 -5.33
CA GLU A 8 44.54 42.86 -3.88
C GLU A 8 44.13 44.22 -3.28
N ILE A 9 43.15 44.18 -2.38
CA ILE A 9 42.99 44.86 -1.07
C ILE A 9 43.73 46.20 -0.81
N ALA A 10 43.00 47.26 -0.39
CA ALA A 10 43.11 47.90 0.96
C ALA A 10 42.70 49.40 1.03
N ARG A 11 41.88 49.75 2.06
CA ARG A 11 42.02 50.85 3.07
C ARG A 11 40.64 51.42 3.48
N LYS A 12 40.15 51.10 4.69
CA LYS A 12 40.32 51.77 6.01
C LYS A 12 39.41 52.98 6.25
N GLY A 13 38.52 52.89 7.25
CA GLY A 13 37.88 54.06 7.88
C GLY A 13 36.77 53.79 8.92
N ARG A 14 37.17 53.72 10.20
CA ARG A 14 36.48 54.14 11.45
C ARG A 14 35.17 53.47 11.97
N ILE A 15 35.39 52.81 13.12
CA ILE A 15 34.64 52.53 14.36
C ILE A 15 33.48 53.50 14.71
N ALA A 16 32.29 52.97 15.09
CA ALA A 16 31.53 53.26 16.32
C ALA A 16 30.20 52.47 16.39
N GLU A 17 29.81 52.08 17.61
CA GLU A 17 28.72 51.18 18.04
C GLU A 17 27.29 51.66 17.77
N GLY A 18 26.32 50.72 17.76
CA GLY A 18 24.90 51.05 17.93
C GLY A 18 23.91 49.91 17.59
N GLN A 19 23.32 49.30 18.62
CA GLN A 19 22.16 48.40 18.56
C GLN A 19 20.88 49.08 18.01
N LYS A 20 20.04 48.33 17.28
CA LYS A 20 18.54 48.42 17.20
C LYS A 20 18.03 47.31 16.26
N ALA A 21 17.23 46.34 16.73
CA ALA A 21 15.80 46.35 17.05
C ALA A 21 14.90 45.99 15.84
N TYR A 22 14.20 44.86 15.96
CA TYR A 22 13.18 44.33 15.04
C TYR A 22 11.82 45.02 15.23
N PRO A 23 10.93 45.02 14.22
CA PRO A 23 9.72 45.85 14.23
C PRO A 23 8.52 45.22 14.95
N LYS A 24 7.68 46.13 15.47
CA LYS A 24 6.40 45.92 16.17
C LYS A 24 5.26 45.62 15.21
N LEU A 25 4.28 44.84 15.68
CA LEU A 25 2.89 44.85 15.21
C LEU A 25 1.97 45.40 16.31
N SER A 26 0.95 46.14 15.90
CA SER A 26 0.01 46.96 16.68
C SER A 26 -1.35 46.25 16.96
N PRO A 27 -2.20 46.80 17.87
CA PRO A 27 -3.24 46.06 18.61
C PRO A 27 -4.69 46.34 18.15
N TRP A 28 -5.69 45.81 18.88
CA TRP A 28 -6.99 46.40 19.36
C TRP A 28 -7.86 45.23 19.94
N ALA A 29 -8.05 45.17 21.26
CA ALA A 29 -9.28 45.45 22.05
C ALA A 29 -10.28 44.25 22.12
N THR A 30 -11.03 43.90 23.18
CA THR A 30 -11.19 44.16 24.64
C THR A 30 -12.26 43.15 25.11
N GLY A 31 -12.23 42.64 26.36
CA GLY A 31 -13.39 41.94 26.95
C GLY A 31 -13.15 41.16 28.27
N SER A 32 -13.62 41.75 29.38
CA SER A 32 -13.93 41.27 30.76
C SER A 32 -14.21 39.75 30.95
N THR A 33 -13.95 39.05 32.06
CA THR A 33 -14.02 39.32 33.54
C THR A 33 -13.37 38.15 34.32
N PRO A 34 -13.07 38.25 35.64
CA PRO A 34 -12.23 37.31 36.38
C PRO A 34 -13.00 36.24 37.18
N GLY A 35 -12.46 35.02 37.22
CA GLY A 35 -12.88 33.93 38.11
C GLY A 35 -11.73 33.45 38.98
N ASP A 36 -11.93 33.57 40.28
CA ASP A 36 -11.03 33.26 41.39
C ASP A 36 -10.79 31.74 41.52
N CYS A 37 -9.55 31.33 41.83
CA CYS A 37 -9.21 30.12 42.57
C CYS A 37 -7.70 30.09 42.87
N ARG A 38 -7.33 30.55 44.07
CA ARG A 38 -6.05 30.26 44.71
C ARG A 38 -6.02 28.78 45.15
N GLY A 39 -4.90 28.11 44.93
CA GLY A 39 -4.64 26.77 45.48
C GLY A 39 -3.21 26.31 45.23
N ASN A 40 -2.34 26.63 46.18
CA ASN A 40 -0.96 26.17 46.43
C ASN A 40 -0.44 24.96 45.65
N LEU A 41 0.80 25.07 45.15
CA LEU A 41 1.87 24.04 45.28
C LEU A 41 3.25 24.72 45.10
N THR A 42 4.17 24.44 46.03
CA THR A 42 5.56 24.94 46.11
C THR A 42 6.52 24.19 45.18
N PRO A 43 7.71 24.75 44.84
CA PRO A 43 8.62 24.21 43.82
C PRO A 43 9.76 23.36 44.40
N ALA A 44 10.26 22.38 43.64
CA ALA A 44 11.59 21.80 43.86
C ALA A 44 12.20 21.22 42.56
N GLU A 45 13.24 21.92 42.10
CA GLU A 45 14.54 21.44 41.62
C GLU A 45 14.68 20.58 40.36
N SER A 46 15.30 21.24 39.37
CA SER A 46 15.95 20.75 38.17
C SER A 46 17.31 20.08 38.45
N GLN A 47 17.58 18.94 37.82
CA GLN A 47 18.95 18.44 37.60
C GLN A 47 19.23 18.25 36.11
N THR A 48 20.25 18.96 35.65
CA THR A 48 20.90 18.87 34.34
C THR A 48 22.02 17.82 34.36
N TYR A 49 22.17 17.06 33.28
CA TYR A 49 23.34 16.22 33.00
C TYR A 49 24.10 16.75 31.75
N PRO A 50 25.44 16.82 31.77
CA PRO A 50 26.22 17.32 30.64
C PRO A 50 26.58 16.22 29.63
N PHE A 51 26.55 16.60 28.36
CA PHE A 51 27.11 15.88 27.21
C PHE A 51 28.64 15.90 27.25
N CYS A 52 29.28 14.76 26.94
CA CYS A 52 30.72 14.68 26.67
C CYS A 52 30.96 14.02 25.31
N LEU A 53 31.67 14.75 24.45
CA LEU A 53 32.20 14.35 23.14
C LEU A 53 33.50 13.55 23.32
N CYS A 54 33.72 12.51 22.51
CA CYS A 54 35.07 12.06 22.16
C CYS A 54 35.15 11.56 20.71
N ARG A 55 36.15 12.10 20.01
CA ARG A 55 36.61 11.75 18.65
C ARG A 55 37.54 10.52 18.70
N GLY A 56 37.73 9.91 17.53
CA GLY A 56 38.31 8.58 17.34
C GLY A 56 39.83 8.44 17.47
N PHE A 57 40.29 7.21 17.24
CA PHE A 57 41.64 6.90 16.76
C PHE A 57 41.66 5.54 16.02
N SER A 58 42.54 5.49 15.03
CA SER A 58 42.85 4.41 14.08
C SER A 58 43.80 3.36 14.67
N ALA A 59 43.70 2.09 14.25
CA ALA A 59 44.83 1.21 13.92
C ALA A 59 44.38 -0.16 13.35
N ALA A 60 45.10 -0.63 12.33
CA ALA A 60 44.91 -1.90 11.61
C ALA A 60 45.82 -3.03 12.17
N PRO A 61 45.99 -4.22 11.55
CA PRO A 61 45.77 -5.53 12.20
C PRO A 61 47.06 -6.35 12.45
N ARG A 62 46.97 -7.47 13.19
CA ARG A 62 47.99 -8.55 13.16
C ARG A 62 47.38 -9.95 13.09
N ARG A 63 47.96 -10.74 12.18
CA ARG A 63 47.84 -12.19 11.96
C ARG A 63 48.63 -12.97 13.02
N THR A 64 48.25 -14.25 13.25
CA THR A 64 49.07 -15.50 13.27
C THR A 64 48.21 -16.63 13.88
N THR A 65 47.71 -17.60 13.11
CA THR A 65 48.27 -18.94 12.79
C THR A 65 48.65 -19.81 13.98
N HIS A 66 47.89 -20.90 14.22
CA HIS A 66 48.35 -22.31 14.14
C HIS A 66 47.25 -23.29 14.63
N GLY A 67 46.87 -24.25 13.77
CA GLY A 67 46.43 -25.60 14.20
C GLY A 67 47.67 -26.47 14.53
N PRO A 68 47.57 -27.78 14.87
CA PRO A 68 46.67 -28.76 14.26
C PRO A 68 46.03 -29.83 15.20
N SER A 69 44.90 -30.38 14.71
CA SER A 69 44.52 -31.80 14.52
C SER A 69 44.57 -32.91 15.61
N PHE A 70 43.54 -33.77 15.47
CA PHE A 70 43.40 -35.22 15.74
C PHE A 70 42.90 -35.72 17.10
N GLY A 71 41.86 -36.58 17.04
CA GLY A 71 41.50 -37.51 18.11
C GLY A 71 40.06 -38.05 18.06
N LEU A 72 39.83 -39.10 17.26
CA LEU A 72 38.63 -39.97 17.27
C LEU A 72 38.46 -40.73 18.60
N GLY A 73 37.23 -41.03 19.01
CA GLY A 73 36.97 -42.07 20.04
C GLY A 73 35.56 -42.10 20.66
N ALA A 74 34.65 -42.82 19.99
CA ALA A 74 33.55 -43.71 20.43
C ALA A 74 32.98 -43.77 21.90
N PRO A 75 31.78 -44.37 22.08
CA PRO A 75 30.76 -43.95 23.05
C PRO A 75 30.70 -44.81 24.33
N VAL A 76 29.92 -44.37 25.32
CA VAL A 76 29.55 -45.19 26.49
C VAL A 76 28.03 -45.21 26.67
N SER A 77 27.46 -46.40 26.54
CA SER A 77 26.11 -46.77 26.96
C SER A 77 26.06 -47.09 28.46
N GLY A 78 25.00 -46.70 29.17
CA GLY A 78 24.75 -47.10 30.55
C GLY A 78 23.27 -47.00 30.93
N PHE A 79 22.60 -48.16 30.94
CA PHE A 79 21.24 -48.41 31.40
C PHE A 79 21.01 -48.04 32.88
N ARG A 80 19.81 -47.56 33.23
CA ARG A 80 19.02 -48.08 34.37
C ARG A 80 17.56 -47.58 34.35
N SER A 81 16.65 -48.55 34.44
CA SER A 81 15.19 -48.46 34.55
C SER A 81 14.73 -48.40 36.01
N VAL A 82 13.69 -47.60 36.34
CA VAL A 82 12.55 -47.83 37.29
C VAL A 82 11.59 -46.65 37.03
N GLY A 83 10.25 -46.70 36.93
CA GLY A 83 9.23 -47.73 37.06
C GLY A 83 7.88 -47.15 36.63
N ARG A 84 6.93 -48.04 36.31
CA ARG A 84 5.58 -47.79 35.78
C ARG A 84 4.61 -47.25 36.85
N ASN A 85 3.68 -46.41 36.40
CA ASN A 85 2.24 -46.36 36.73
C ASN A 85 1.62 -45.46 35.63
N GLY A 86 0.64 -45.81 34.81
CA GLY A 86 -0.42 -46.79 34.92
C GLY A 86 -1.76 -46.06 34.80
N LEU A 87 -2.17 -45.63 33.59
CA LEU A 87 -3.56 -45.27 33.31
C LEU A 87 -3.95 -45.63 31.86
N LYS A 88 -5.16 -46.18 31.77
CA LYS A 88 -5.67 -47.08 30.72
C LYS A 88 -6.22 -46.30 29.52
N SER A 89 -5.92 -46.80 28.32
CA SER A 89 -6.61 -46.49 27.06
C SER A 89 -7.93 -47.26 27.00
N ALA A 90 -9.01 -46.58 26.60
CA ALA A 90 -10.29 -47.20 26.27
C ALA A 90 -10.37 -47.44 24.76
N ASP A 91 -10.54 -48.70 24.39
CA ASP A 91 -10.80 -49.18 23.03
C ASP A 91 -12.22 -48.80 22.58
N PHE A 92 -12.33 -48.24 21.38
CA PHE A 92 -13.62 -48.09 20.68
C PHE A 92 -13.58 -48.95 19.42
N ARG A 93 -14.31 -50.06 19.43
CA ARG A 93 -14.57 -50.93 18.27
C ARG A 93 -15.90 -50.53 17.64
N ILE A 94 -15.93 -50.36 16.33
CA ILE A 94 -17.17 -50.28 15.53
C ILE A 94 -17.19 -51.55 14.63
N PRO A 95 -18.30 -52.29 14.54
CA PRO A 95 -18.37 -53.51 13.74
C PRO A 95 -18.61 -53.20 12.26
N LEU A 96 -17.93 -53.98 11.41
CA LEU A 96 -18.21 -54.14 9.98
C LEU A 96 -19.35 -55.16 9.80
N GLN A 97 -20.23 -54.92 8.83
CA GLN A 97 -21.15 -55.91 8.31
C GLN A 97 -21.17 -55.81 6.77
N ASP A 98 -20.84 -56.95 6.15
CA ASP A 98 -20.77 -57.20 4.71
C ASP A 98 -22.15 -57.45 4.07
N GLY A 99 -22.20 -57.36 2.73
CA GLY A 99 -23.30 -57.77 1.84
C GLY A 99 -23.60 -56.67 0.81
N ASP A 100 -22.86 -56.53 -0.29
CA ASP A 100 -22.73 -57.39 -1.49
C ASP A 100 -24.00 -57.43 -2.36
N GLU A 101 -23.94 -56.79 -3.53
CA GLU A 101 -24.16 -57.44 -4.84
C GLU A 101 -24.19 -56.41 -6.00
N SER A 102 -23.23 -56.57 -6.92
CA SER A 102 -23.29 -56.44 -8.40
C SER A 102 -23.79 -55.12 -9.05
N SER A 103 -23.18 -54.56 -10.11
CA SER A 103 -22.64 -55.22 -11.30
C SER A 103 -21.63 -54.34 -12.07
N GLU A 104 -20.46 -54.92 -12.30
CA GLU A 104 -19.64 -54.99 -13.53
C GLU A 104 -19.58 -53.85 -14.56
N ILE A 105 -18.39 -53.25 -14.75
CA ILE A 105 -17.34 -53.53 -15.77
C ILE A 105 -17.47 -52.61 -17.00
N ALA A 106 -16.48 -51.71 -17.17
CA ALA A 106 -15.54 -51.72 -18.29
C ALA A 106 -14.68 -50.44 -18.29
N SER A 107 -13.36 -50.61 -18.15
CA SER A 107 -12.37 -49.66 -18.67
C SER A 107 -11.99 -50.10 -20.08
N PRO A 108 -11.55 -49.18 -20.95
CA PRO A 108 -10.11 -49.16 -21.20
C PRO A 108 -9.50 -47.76 -21.39
N SER A 109 -8.20 -47.73 -21.13
CA SER A 109 -7.22 -46.70 -21.44
C SER A 109 -7.12 -46.35 -22.94
N SER A 110 -6.91 -45.07 -23.26
CA SER A 110 -5.80 -44.61 -24.14
C SER A 110 -5.80 -43.09 -24.32
N SER A 111 -4.59 -42.52 -24.18
CA SER A 111 -4.03 -41.31 -24.81
C SER A 111 -4.90 -40.49 -25.78
N GLY A 112 -4.93 -39.17 -25.57
CA GLY A 112 -5.33 -38.19 -26.57
C GLY A 112 -5.22 -36.76 -26.05
N SER A 113 -4.16 -36.05 -26.47
CA SER A 113 -4.06 -34.59 -26.36
C SER A 113 -5.19 -33.92 -27.13
N ALA A 114 -5.92 -33.00 -26.52
CA ALA A 114 -6.69 -32.01 -27.25
C ALA A 114 -6.90 -30.75 -26.40
N HIS A 115 -6.48 -29.62 -26.97
CA HIS A 115 -6.86 -28.29 -26.58
C HIS A 115 -8.39 -28.14 -26.49
N SER A 116 -8.86 -27.52 -25.42
CA SER A 116 -10.19 -26.91 -25.32
C SER A 116 -9.98 -25.59 -24.58
N GLY A 117 -10.24 -24.42 -25.13
CA GLY A 117 -11.26 -24.07 -26.11
C GLY A 117 -11.96 -22.87 -25.50
N ASP A 118 -11.53 -21.68 -25.93
CA ASP A 118 -12.08 -20.39 -25.50
C ASP A 118 -13.61 -20.37 -25.67
N ALA A 119 -14.32 -20.20 -24.55
CA ALA A 119 -15.73 -19.87 -24.58
C ALA A 119 -15.87 -18.36 -24.87
N ALA A 120 -15.93 -18.02 -26.15
CA ALA A 120 -16.25 -16.70 -26.64
C ALA A 120 -17.72 -16.34 -26.33
N PHE A 121 -17.93 -15.35 -25.46
CA PHE A 121 -19.20 -14.65 -25.36
C PHE A 121 -19.33 -13.64 -26.52
N PRO A 122 -20.53 -13.43 -27.10
CA PRO A 122 -20.69 -12.61 -28.28
C PRO A 122 -20.49 -11.13 -27.95
N ARG A 123 -19.47 -10.51 -28.59
CA ARG A 123 -19.27 -9.05 -28.59
C ARG A 123 -20.22 -8.42 -29.62
N SER A 124 -21.15 -7.61 -29.14
CA SER A 124 -21.94 -6.71 -29.99
C SER A 124 -21.16 -5.42 -30.26
N GLY A 125 -21.03 -5.04 -31.53
CA GLY A 125 -20.79 -3.66 -31.95
C GLY A 125 -19.37 -3.36 -32.43
N GLY A 126 -19.14 -3.53 -33.73
CA GLY A 126 -17.93 -3.04 -34.41
C GLY A 126 -17.92 -1.52 -34.50
N GLY A 127 -17.03 -0.90 -33.74
CA GLY A 127 -16.42 0.39 -34.03
C GLY A 127 -14.92 0.17 -34.26
N ARG A 128 -14.27 1.00 -35.10
CA ARG A 128 -12.79 1.07 -35.10
C ARG A 128 -12.33 1.28 -33.66
N PRO A 129 -11.27 0.61 -33.16
CA PRO A 129 -10.80 0.87 -31.81
C PRO A 129 -10.43 2.35 -31.71
N GLU A 130 -10.98 3.05 -30.70
CA GLU A 130 -10.41 4.33 -30.29
C GLU A 130 -8.89 4.13 -30.05
N ALA A 131 -8.08 5.12 -30.40
CA ALA A 131 -6.66 5.06 -30.11
C ALA A 131 -6.47 4.87 -28.60
N ARG A 132 -5.66 3.88 -28.21
CA ARG A 132 -5.32 3.59 -26.81
C ARG A 132 -4.64 4.80 -26.19
N LEU A 133 -4.93 5.08 -24.92
CA LEU A 133 -4.23 6.14 -24.18
C LEU A 133 -2.81 5.70 -23.87
N ARG A 134 -1.85 6.60 -24.07
CA ARG A 134 -0.43 6.35 -23.88
C ARG A 134 -0.10 6.42 -22.39
N ALA A 135 0.37 5.32 -21.85
CA ALA A 135 0.73 5.17 -20.45
C ALA A 135 2.25 5.11 -20.26
N ALA A 136 2.74 5.78 -19.22
CA ALA A 136 4.12 5.68 -18.75
C ALA A 136 4.19 5.21 -17.30
N VAL A 137 5.28 4.53 -16.93
CA VAL A 137 5.52 4.10 -15.55
C VAL A 137 6.77 4.78 -15.01
N LEU A 138 6.64 5.57 -13.95
CA LEU A 138 7.75 6.14 -13.19
C LEU A 138 8.15 5.19 -12.06
N GLY A 139 9.45 5.02 -11.83
CA GLY A 139 9.94 4.03 -10.86
C GLY A 139 9.79 2.59 -11.36
N ALA A 140 9.85 2.39 -12.68
CA ALA A 140 9.55 1.12 -13.35
C ALA A 140 10.40 -0.07 -12.88
N THR A 141 11.58 0.16 -12.29
CA THR A 141 12.48 -0.92 -11.84
C THR A 141 12.13 -1.46 -10.44
N GLY A 142 11.33 -0.74 -9.65
CA GLY A 142 10.91 -1.18 -8.31
C GLY A 142 9.80 -2.23 -8.35
N ILE A 143 9.51 -2.88 -7.22
CA ILE A 143 8.49 -3.95 -7.14
C ILE A 143 7.11 -3.49 -7.64
N VAL A 144 6.66 -2.30 -7.23
CA VAL A 144 5.37 -1.73 -7.68
C VAL A 144 5.44 -1.35 -9.18
N GLY A 145 6.57 -0.78 -9.63
CA GLY A 145 6.81 -0.48 -11.04
C GLY A 145 6.70 -1.72 -11.93
N GLN A 146 7.32 -2.83 -11.53
CA GLN A 146 7.25 -4.10 -12.25
C GLN A 146 5.80 -4.61 -12.36
N ARG A 147 5.00 -4.44 -11.29
CA ARG A 147 3.58 -4.82 -11.28
C ARG A 147 2.76 -3.95 -12.25
N PHE A 148 3.07 -2.65 -12.36
CA PHE A 148 2.49 -1.79 -13.40
C PHE A 148 2.83 -2.28 -14.80
N VAL A 149 4.11 -2.54 -15.09
CA VAL A 149 4.54 -3.03 -16.40
C VAL A 149 3.79 -4.30 -16.78
N ARG A 150 3.66 -5.25 -15.84
CA ARG A 150 2.90 -6.49 -16.05
C ARG A 150 1.41 -6.26 -16.32
N ARG A 151 0.76 -5.36 -15.58
CA ARG A 151 -0.67 -5.04 -15.76
C ARG A 151 -0.94 -4.30 -17.08
N LEU A 152 -0.02 -3.45 -17.52
CA LEU A 152 -0.17 -2.63 -18.73
C LEU A 152 0.23 -3.36 -20.02
N ALA A 153 0.96 -4.48 -19.93
CA ALA A 153 1.52 -5.18 -21.08
C ALA A 153 0.50 -5.56 -22.16
N SER A 154 -0.72 -5.91 -21.77
CA SER A 154 -1.79 -6.25 -22.69
C SER A 154 -3.10 -5.54 -22.35
N HIS A 155 -3.02 -4.35 -21.74
CA HIS A 155 -4.20 -3.61 -21.32
C HIS A 155 -4.98 -3.09 -22.54
N PRO A 156 -6.28 -3.35 -22.66
CA PRO A 156 -7.05 -3.04 -23.87
C PRO A 156 -7.10 -1.54 -24.18
N ASP A 157 -7.23 -0.69 -23.17
CA ASP A 157 -7.40 0.76 -23.36
C ASP A 157 -6.10 1.57 -23.24
N PHE A 158 -5.05 1.00 -22.64
CA PHE A 158 -3.83 1.73 -22.25
C PHE A 158 -2.61 1.07 -22.89
N GLU A 159 -1.82 1.85 -23.61
CA GLU A 159 -0.59 1.40 -24.26
C GLU A 159 0.63 1.86 -23.48
N LEU A 160 1.48 0.93 -23.04
CA LEU A 160 2.72 1.27 -22.34
C LEU A 160 3.77 1.80 -23.32
N VAL A 161 4.01 3.11 -23.30
CA VAL A 161 4.93 3.80 -24.23
C VAL A 161 6.28 4.14 -23.60
N ALA A 162 6.35 4.26 -22.28
CA ALA A 162 7.59 4.65 -21.60
C ALA A 162 7.77 3.99 -20.22
N LEU A 163 9.01 3.62 -19.95
CA LEU A 163 9.49 3.17 -18.64
C LEU A 163 10.53 4.15 -18.15
N ALA A 164 10.29 4.80 -17.01
CA ALA A 164 11.21 5.76 -16.43
C ALA A 164 11.67 5.33 -15.04
N ALA A 165 12.92 5.63 -14.72
CA ALA A 165 13.51 5.32 -13.42
C ALA A 165 14.61 6.33 -13.06
N SER A 166 15.37 6.02 -12.00
CA SER A 166 16.50 6.82 -11.54
C SER A 166 17.57 7.05 -12.61
N GLU A 167 18.36 8.11 -12.48
CA GLU A 167 19.48 8.46 -13.38
C GLU A 167 20.44 7.29 -13.66
N ARG A 168 20.73 6.45 -12.66
CA ARG A 168 21.58 5.25 -12.82
C ARG A 168 21.03 4.21 -13.82
N SER A 169 19.74 4.26 -14.10
CA SER A 169 19.00 3.33 -14.95
C SER A 169 18.72 3.92 -16.32
N THR A 170 18.61 5.24 -16.42
CA THR A 170 18.36 5.96 -17.68
C THR A 170 19.37 5.58 -18.76
N GLY A 171 18.88 5.37 -19.98
CA GLY A 171 19.69 5.02 -21.15
C GLY A 171 20.04 3.53 -21.27
N LYS A 172 19.80 2.72 -20.24
CA LYS A 172 19.97 1.25 -20.30
C LYS A 172 18.71 0.60 -20.86
N ARG A 173 18.85 -0.62 -21.40
CA ARG A 173 17.69 -1.47 -21.66
C ARG A 173 17.05 -1.86 -20.33
N TYR A 174 15.73 -2.00 -20.31
CA TYR A 174 14.99 -2.34 -19.09
C TYR A 174 15.49 -3.63 -18.45
N ARG A 175 15.86 -4.63 -19.27
CA ARG A 175 16.46 -5.89 -18.79
C ARG A 175 17.79 -5.71 -18.03
N ASP A 176 18.57 -4.69 -18.37
CA ASP A 176 19.87 -4.43 -17.75
C ASP A 176 19.76 -3.54 -16.51
N ALA A 177 18.68 -2.77 -16.40
CA ALA A 177 18.42 -1.86 -15.30
C ALA A 177 17.54 -2.46 -14.20
N CYS A 178 16.70 -3.44 -14.55
CA CYS A 178 15.67 -4.00 -13.68
C CYS A 178 16.06 -5.41 -13.20
N SER A 179 16.09 -5.60 -11.88
CA SER A 179 16.06 -6.92 -11.28
C SER A 179 14.60 -7.38 -11.22
N TRP A 180 14.17 -8.18 -12.20
CA TRP A 180 12.78 -8.63 -12.31
C TRP A 180 12.46 -9.71 -11.27
N HIS A 181 11.43 -9.48 -10.46
CA HIS A 181 11.06 -10.33 -9.32
C HIS A 181 9.66 -10.95 -9.45
N LEU A 182 8.99 -10.76 -10.59
CA LEU A 182 7.66 -11.32 -10.81
C LEU A 182 7.73 -12.60 -11.62
N ASP A 183 6.84 -13.53 -11.32
CA ASP A 183 6.64 -14.73 -12.13
C ASP A 183 6.05 -14.38 -13.51
N GLY A 184 6.22 -15.29 -14.47
CA GLY A 184 5.68 -15.18 -15.82
C GLY A 184 6.72 -14.75 -16.86
N GLU A 185 6.26 -14.08 -17.92
CA GLU A 185 7.15 -13.57 -18.98
C GLU A 185 8.11 -12.52 -18.40
N ALA A 186 9.40 -12.70 -18.65
CA ALA A 186 10.43 -11.81 -18.15
C ALA A 186 10.19 -10.38 -18.64
N TYR A 187 10.19 -9.42 -17.71
CA TYR A 187 9.94 -8.00 -17.99
C TYR A 187 8.60 -7.72 -18.70
N ALA A 188 7.66 -8.67 -18.65
CA ALA A 188 6.40 -8.66 -19.39
C ALA A 188 6.57 -8.30 -20.89
N GLY A 189 7.66 -8.74 -21.51
CA GLY A 189 7.96 -8.48 -22.92
C GLY A 189 8.67 -7.15 -23.22
N PHE A 190 8.85 -6.25 -22.25
CA PHE A 190 9.45 -4.92 -22.46
C PHE A 190 10.94 -4.83 -22.16
N GLY A 191 11.64 -5.96 -22.08
CA GLY A 191 13.06 -6.01 -21.70
C GLY A 191 13.98 -5.15 -22.58
N ASP A 192 13.59 -4.89 -23.84
CA ASP A 192 14.38 -4.11 -24.81
C ASP A 192 14.06 -2.62 -24.84
N MET A 193 13.04 -2.16 -24.12
CA MET A 193 12.77 -0.72 -24.00
C MET A 193 13.94 -0.01 -23.33
N ILE A 194 14.28 1.18 -23.82
CA ILE A 194 15.26 2.04 -23.18
C ILE A 194 14.58 2.79 -22.04
N VAL A 195 15.16 2.69 -20.84
CA VAL A 195 14.68 3.39 -19.66
C VAL A 195 14.93 4.89 -19.83
N GLN A 196 13.88 5.68 -19.63
CA GLN A 196 13.88 7.13 -19.77
C GLN A 196 14.13 7.82 -18.43
N ALA A 197 14.50 9.10 -18.49
CA ALA A 197 14.52 9.97 -17.31
C ALA A 197 13.08 10.27 -16.86
N CYS A 198 12.87 10.46 -15.55
CA CYS A 198 11.58 10.87 -14.99
C CYS A 198 11.31 12.38 -15.24
N LEU A 199 11.30 12.80 -16.49
CA LEU A 199 11.09 14.19 -16.93
C LEU A 199 9.98 14.24 -17.99
N PRO A 200 9.05 15.22 -17.93
CA PRO A 200 7.98 15.35 -18.91
C PRO A 200 8.46 15.52 -20.36
N GLU A 201 9.67 16.06 -20.56
CA GLU A 201 10.23 16.27 -21.90
C GLU A 201 10.86 15.01 -22.49
N ALA A 202 11.04 13.95 -21.68
CA ALA A 202 11.70 12.72 -22.12
C ALA A 202 10.77 11.81 -22.95
N PHE A 203 9.46 11.90 -22.76
CA PHE A 203 8.46 11.12 -23.47
C PHE A 203 7.08 11.76 -23.36
N ASP A 204 6.22 11.47 -24.34
CA ASP A 204 4.84 11.95 -24.36
C ASP A 204 3.89 10.86 -23.84
N ALA A 205 3.09 11.18 -22.83
CA ALA A 205 2.18 10.23 -22.18
C ALA A 205 0.92 10.93 -21.67
N ASP A 206 -0.21 10.28 -21.91
CA ASP A 206 -1.54 10.73 -21.48
C ASP A 206 -1.75 10.38 -19.99
N LEU A 207 -1.28 9.20 -19.59
CA LEU A 207 -1.38 8.65 -18.24
C LEU A 207 0.02 8.36 -17.69
N VAL A 208 0.26 8.75 -16.45
CA VAL A 208 1.54 8.49 -15.76
C VAL A 208 1.26 7.74 -14.47
N PHE A 209 1.70 6.49 -14.40
CA PHE A 209 1.64 5.68 -13.18
C PHE A 209 2.91 5.89 -12.37
N SER A 210 2.81 6.52 -11.20
CA SER A 210 3.95 6.85 -10.35
C SER A 210 4.14 5.83 -9.23
N ALA A 211 5.20 5.04 -9.33
CA ALA A 211 5.71 4.16 -8.27
C ALA A 211 6.96 4.76 -7.59
N LEU A 212 7.06 6.10 -7.56
CA LEU A 212 8.18 6.81 -6.95
C LEU A 212 8.09 6.81 -5.42
N ASP A 213 9.24 7.03 -4.78
CA ASP A 213 9.30 7.35 -3.36
C ASP A 213 8.73 8.76 -3.10
N THR A 214 8.26 9.01 -1.88
CA THR A 214 7.57 10.25 -1.50
C THR A 214 8.38 11.53 -1.76
N GLU A 215 9.69 11.51 -1.56
CA GLU A 215 10.54 12.69 -1.73
C GLU A 215 10.65 13.12 -3.20
N PRO A 216 11.11 12.29 -4.15
CA PRO A 216 11.15 12.67 -5.57
C PRO A 216 9.77 12.91 -6.17
N ALA A 217 8.72 12.24 -5.68
CA ALA A 217 7.35 12.44 -6.14
C ALA A 217 6.87 13.90 -6.00
N ARG A 218 7.33 14.62 -4.96
CA ARG A 218 6.91 16.01 -4.70
C ARG A 218 7.27 16.98 -5.81
N GLU A 219 8.31 16.70 -6.58
CA GLU A 219 8.76 17.55 -7.68
C GLU A 219 8.34 16.98 -9.03
N ILE A 220 8.49 15.66 -9.20
CA ILE A 220 8.27 14.99 -10.49
C ILE A 220 6.78 14.92 -10.85
N GLU A 221 5.90 14.55 -9.91
CA GLU A 221 4.48 14.37 -10.22
C GLU A 221 3.79 15.67 -10.63
N PRO A 222 4.01 16.83 -9.96
CA PRO A 222 3.52 18.11 -10.44
C PRO A 222 4.03 18.51 -11.82
N ALA A 223 5.27 18.17 -12.18
CA ALA A 223 5.82 18.48 -13.50
C ALA A 223 5.06 17.76 -14.62
N PHE A 224 4.74 16.48 -14.43
CA PHE A 224 3.89 15.72 -15.37
C PHE A 224 2.44 16.21 -15.40
N ALA A 225 1.86 16.56 -14.24
CA ALA A 225 0.52 17.13 -14.21
C ALA A 225 0.46 18.49 -14.93
N ALA A 226 1.48 19.33 -14.77
CA ALA A 226 1.59 20.61 -15.45
C ALA A 226 1.77 20.47 -16.98
N SER A 227 2.49 19.44 -17.44
CA SER A 227 2.70 19.18 -18.88
C SER A 227 1.44 18.67 -19.58
N GLY A 228 0.49 18.08 -18.85
CA GLY A 228 -0.80 17.64 -19.38
C GLY A 228 -1.22 16.22 -18.98
N SER A 229 -0.32 15.43 -18.40
CA SER A 229 -0.61 14.05 -18.04
C SER A 229 -1.51 13.94 -16.82
N ILE A 230 -2.31 12.87 -16.76
CA ILE A 230 -3.00 12.48 -15.52
C ILE A 230 -2.11 11.51 -14.77
N VAL A 231 -1.66 11.93 -13.58
CA VAL A 231 -0.74 11.17 -12.74
C VAL A 231 -1.53 10.33 -11.74
N PHE A 232 -1.37 9.01 -11.80
CA PHE A 232 -1.88 8.06 -10.82
C PHE A 232 -0.74 7.66 -9.89
N SER A 233 -0.69 8.28 -8.70
CA SER A 233 0.42 8.17 -7.76
C SER A 233 0.17 7.15 -6.66
N ASN A 234 1.17 6.32 -6.39
CA ASN A 234 1.23 5.50 -5.18
C ASN A 234 2.08 6.14 -4.07
N ALA A 235 2.74 7.27 -4.33
CA ALA A 235 3.52 8.00 -3.35
C ALA A 235 2.61 8.64 -2.30
N SER A 236 3.14 8.87 -1.10
CA SER A 236 2.36 9.52 -0.03
C SER A 236 2.37 11.04 -0.09
N ALA A 237 3.01 11.65 -1.09
CA ALA A 237 3.31 13.07 -1.16
C ALA A 237 2.05 13.94 -1.12
N PHE A 238 1.04 13.59 -1.92
CA PHE A 238 -0.15 14.41 -2.16
C PHE A 238 -1.43 13.83 -1.54
N ARG A 239 -1.36 12.67 -0.88
CA ARG A 239 -2.55 11.91 -0.43
C ARG A 239 -3.49 12.70 0.48
N MET A 240 -2.95 13.60 1.29
CA MET A 240 -3.71 14.38 2.26
C MET A 240 -3.96 15.83 1.81
N GLU A 241 -3.54 16.23 0.61
CA GLU A 241 -3.86 17.56 0.09
C GLU A 241 -5.36 17.65 -0.24
N ASP A 242 -5.97 18.80 0.01
CA ASP A 242 -7.42 18.98 0.04
C ASP A 242 -8.06 19.09 -1.36
N ASP A 243 -7.25 19.28 -2.40
CA ASP A 243 -7.63 19.28 -3.81
C ASP A 243 -7.23 17.99 -4.54
N VAL A 244 -6.56 17.04 -3.87
CA VAL A 244 -6.12 15.76 -4.46
C VAL A 244 -7.01 14.61 -3.98
N PRO A 245 -7.62 13.80 -4.87
CA PRO A 245 -8.38 12.63 -4.46
C PRO A 245 -7.48 11.49 -3.99
N LEU A 246 -7.92 10.83 -2.91
CA LEU A 246 -7.33 9.62 -2.35
C LEU A 246 -8.29 8.46 -2.59
N LEU A 247 -8.06 7.69 -3.65
CA LEU A 247 -9.12 6.94 -4.32
C LEU A 247 -8.97 5.42 -4.13
N ILE A 248 -10.04 4.79 -3.62
CA ILE A 248 -10.31 3.36 -3.79
C ILE A 248 -11.51 3.27 -4.74
N PRO A 249 -11.34 2.76 -5.96
CA PRO A 249 -12.31 2.96 -7.03
C PRO A 249 -13.69 2.37 -6.70
N GLU A 250 -13.72 1.31 -5.89
CA GLU A 250 -14.93 0.66 -5.41
C GLU A 250 -15.70 1.41 -4.32
N LEU A 251 -15.11 2.42 -3.68
CA LEU A 251 -15.66 3.06 -2.47
C LEU A 251 -16.05 4.52 -2.66
N ASN A 252 -15.20 5.29 -3.33
CA ASN A 252 -15.30 6.75 -3.33
C ASN A 252 -15.09 7.35 -4.73
N SER A 253 -15.67 6.73 -5.76
CA SER A 253 -15.52 7.14 -7.16
C SER A 253 -15.96 8.60 -7.41
N ALA A 254 -16.91 9.10 -6.61
CA ALA A 254 -17.37 10.48 -6.65
C ALA A 254 -16.26 11.51 -6.36
N HIS A 255 -15.20 11.13 -5.63
CA HIS A 255 -14.10 12.04 -5.27
C HIS A 255 -13.31 12.53 -6.49
N LEU A 256 -13.38 11.85 -7.64
CA LEU A 256 -12.86 12.34 -8.92
C LEU A 256 -13.41 13.71 -9.31
N GLY A 257 -14.60 14.09 -8.81
CA GLY A 257 -15.18 15.42 -9.04
C GLY A 257 -14.35 16.58 -8.50
N ILE A 258 -13.34 16.33 -7.65
CA ILE A 258 -12.44 17.38 -7.13
C ILE A 258 -11.39 17.83 -8.15
N LEU A 259 -11.17 17.07 -9.21
CA LEU A 259 -10.07 17.35 -10.16
C LEU A 259 -10.27 18.67 -10.93
N GLU A 260 -11.51 19.11 -11.13
CA GLU A 260 -11.77 20.44 -11.71
C GLU A 260 -11.28 21.58 -10.80
N ARG A 261 -11.43 21.43 -9.47
CA ARG A 261 -10.84 22.35 -8.49
C ARG A 261 -9.32 22.30 -8.54
N GLN A 262 -8.75 21.11 -8.48
CA GLN A 262 -7.29 20.93 -8.51
C GLN A 262 -6.68 21.65 -9.72
N ARG A 263 -7.23 21.42 -10.91
CA ARG A 263 -6.74 22.05 -12.14
C ARG A 263 -6.86 23.56 -12.12
N ALA A 264 -7.97 24.09 -11.61
CA ALA A 264 -8.18 25.53 -11.50
C ALA A 264 -7.22 26.18 -10.49
N GLU A 265 -7.01 25.57 -9.32
CA GLU A 265 -6.16 26.11 -8.25
C GLU A 265 -4.67 25.95 -8.58
N ARG A 266 -4.28 24.86 -9.25
CA ARG A 266 -2.88 24.57 -9.62
C ARG A 266 -2.46 25.13 -10.98
N GLY A 267 -3.41 25.51 -11.83
CA GLY A 267 -3.14 25.93 -13.21
C GLY A 267 -2.64 24.81 -14.12
N TRP A 268 -2.93 23.55 -13.79
CA TRP A 268 -2.45 22.38 -14.52
C TRP A 268 -3.40 21.98 -15.65
N LYS A 269 -2.83 21.54 -16.77
CA LYS A 269 -3.58 20.92 -17.86
C LYS A 269 -3.99 19.49 -17.51
N GLY A 270 -3.09 18.75 -16.87
CA GLY A 270 -3.30 17.42 -16.31
C GLY A 270 -3.81 17.46 -14.87
N ALA A 271 -3.54 16.42 -14.09
CA ALA A 271 -4.02 16.29 -12.72
C ALA A 271 -3.25 15.21 -11.94
N ILE A 272 -3.36 15.19 -10.61
CA ILE A 272 -2.82 14.14 -9.75
C ILE A 272 -3.97 13.44 -9.02
N ILE A 273 -4.00 12.11 -9.09
CA ILE A 273 -4.87 11.21 -8.36
C ILE A 273 -3.98 10.28 -7.54
N THR A 274 -4.31 10.06 -6.26
CA THR A 274 -3.48 9.21 -5.38
C THR A 274 -4.20 7.93 -4.99
N ASN A 275 -3.46 6.83 -4.97
CA ASN A 275 -3.86 5.57 -4.35
C ASN A 275 -3.43 5.57 -2.86
N PRO A 276 -4.22 5.01 -1.94
CA PRO A 276 -3.89 5.03 -0.52
C PRO A 276 -2.70 4.16 -0.12
N ASN A 277 -2.37 4.20 1.17
CA ASN A 277 -1.47 3.23 1.77
C ASN A 277 -2.10 1.83 1.66
N CYS A 278 -1.29 0.83 1.33
CA CYS A 278 -1.76 -0.54 1.09
C CYS A 278 -2.50 -1.14 2.30
N THR A 279 -2.13 -0.79 3.53
CA THR A 279 -2.83 -1.19 4.75
C THR A 279 -4.15 -0.44 4.90
N THR A 280 -4.16 0.86 4.63
CA THR A 280 -5.39 1.66 4.60
C THR A 280 -6.37 1.12 3.56
N VAL A 281 -5.91 0.68 2.38
CA VAL A 281 -6.79 0.08 1.36
C VAL A 281 -7.57 -1.10 1.94
N VAL A 282 -6.89 -2.00 2.65
CA VAL A 282 -7.56 -3.17 3.28
C VAL A 282 -8.50 -2.72 4.39
N LEU A 283 -8.08 -1.77 5.23
CA LEU A 283 -8.90 -1.27 6.33
C LEU A 283 -10.16 -0.55 5.82
N ALA A 284 -10.02 0.48 4.97
CA ALA A 284 -11.12 1.27 4.46
C ALA A 284 -12.13 0.41 3.66
N SER A 285 -11.64 -0.56 2.87
CA SER A 285 -12.51 -1.50 2.15
C SER A 285 -13.34 -2.37 3.09
N ALA A 286 -12.76 -2.80 4.22
CA ALA A 286 -13.48 -3.56 5.23
C ALA A 286 -14.44 -2.69 6.06
N LEU A 287 -14.15 -1.40 6.22
CA LEU A 287 -14.98 -0.48 7.00
C LEU A 287 -16.13 0.12 6.19
N ALA A 288 -15.99 0.29 4.87
CA ALA A 288 -17.00 0.97 4.04
C ALA A 288 -18.42 0.38 4.13
N PRO A 289 -18.64 -0.96 4.09
CA PRO A 289 -19.97 -1.53 4.27
C PRO A 289 -20.58 -1.18 5.63
N LEU A 290 -19.75 -1.13 6.68
CA LEU A 290 -20.19 -0.85 8.05
C LEU A 290 -20.49 0.63 8.26
N GLU A 291 -19.65 1.52 7.72
CA GLU A 291 -19.91 2.95 7.75
C GLU A 291 -21.21 3.29 7.03
N LYS A 292 -21.45 2.68 5.86
CA LYS A 292 -22.67 2.88 5.07
C LYS A 292 -23.93 2.35 5.76
N ALA A 293 -23.85 1.19 6.41
CA ALA A 293 -25.01 0.52 7.01
C ALA A 293 -25.35 1.05 8.41
N PHE A 294 -24.34 1.33 9.23
CA PHE A 294 -24.50 1.60 10.65
C PHE A 294 -23.86 2.92 11.09
N GLY A 295 -22.75 3.29 10.45
CA GLY A 295 -21.86 4.34 10.92
C GLY A 295 -20.90 3.84 12.01
N ILE A 296 -19.67 4.34 11.98
CA ILE A 296 -18.57 3.94 12.87
C ILE A 296 -18.39 4.98 13.97
N GLU A 297 -18.12 4.51 15.19
CA GLU A 297 -17.78 5.36 16.34
C GLU A 297 -16.29 5.31 16.68
N ALA A 298 -15.64 4.16 16.52
CA ALA A 298 -14.21 4.00 16.78
C ALA A 298 -13.67 2.70 16.17
N VAL A 299 -12.40 2.72 15.75
CA VAL A 299 -11.68 1.57 15.21
C VAL A 299 -10.39 1.36 15.97
N MET A 300 -10.10 0.11 16.32
CA MET A 300 -8.79 -0.33 16.80
C MET A 300 -8.32 -1.47 15.91
N MET A 301 -7.10 -1.37 15.38
CA MET A 301 -6.58 -2.38 14.46
C MET A 301 -5.12 -2.70 14.70
N THR A 302 -4.75 -3.95 14.44
CA THR A 302 -3.35 -4.39 14.39
C THR A 302 -3.10 -5.03 13.04
N SER A 303 -2.10 -4.55 12.32
CA SER A 303 -1.69 -5.13 11.04
C SER A 303 -0.49 -6.06 11.18
N MET A 304 -0.54 -7.15 10.44
CA MET A 304 0.55 -8.11 10.18
C MET A 304 0.88 -7.97 8.70
N GLN A 305 1.85 -7.13 8.40
CA GLN A 305 2.18 -6.74 7.05
C GLN A 305 3.27 -7.63 6.45
N ALA A 306 3.07 -8.02 5.20
CA ALA A 306 4.05 -8.71 4.38
C ALA A 306 5.30 -7.85 4.08
N ILE A 307 6.42 -8.52 3.78
CA ILE A 307 7.73 -7.90 3.52
C ILE A 307 7.80 -7.17 2.17
N SER A 308 6.99 -7.58 1.17
CA SER A 308 6.92 -6.89 -0.13
C SER A 308 6.48 -5.43 -0.02
N GLY A 309 5.80 -5.05 1.07
CA GLY A 309 5.43 -3.65 1.34
C GLY A 309 6.62 -2.72 1.60
N ALA A 310 7.81 -3.27 1.89
CA ALA A 310 9.04 -2.48 2.06
C ALA A 310 9.80 -2.24 0.73
N GLY A 311 9.28 -2.73 -0.40
CA GLY A 311 9.95 -2.64 -1.70
C GLY A 311 11.20 -3.52 -1.78
N TYR A 312 12.17 -3.11 -2.60
CA TYR A 312 13.46 -3.80 -2.78
C TYR A 312 14.61 -2.78 -2.60
N PRO A 313 15.65 -3.08 -1.79
CA PRO A 313 16.03 -4.38 -1.21
C PRO A 313 15.15 -4.88 -0.05
N GLY A 314 14.18 -4.06 0.40
CA GLY A 314 13.14 -4.49 1.33
C GLY A 314 13.66 -4.78 2.74
N VAL A 315 13.07 -5.77 3.40
CA VAL A 315 13.43 -6.19 4.76
C VAL A 315 14.47 -7.31 4.68
N SER A 316 15.58 -7.15 5.42
CA SER A 316 16.64 -8.17 5.48
C SER A 316 16.09 -9.49 6.04
N ALA A 317 16.56 -10.61 5.48
CA ALA A 317 16.25 -11.93 6.01
C ALA A 317 16.69 -12.08 7.48
N MET A 318 17.78 -11.42 7.91
CA MET A 318 18.23 -11.44 9.31
C MET A 318 17.26 -10.75 10.26
N ASP A 319 16.56 -9.71 9.79
CA ASP A 319 15.64 -8.93 10.64
C ASP A 319 14.29 -9.63 10.81
N ILE A 320 13.84 -10.39 9.80
CA ILE A 320 12.46 -10.91 9.74
C ILE A 320 12.32 -12.43 9.87
N SER A 321 13.36 -13.22 9.54
CA SER A 321 13.23 -14.69 9.54
C SER A 321 13.01 -15.21 10.96
N GLY A 322 11.86 -15.85 11.20
CA GLY A 322 11.48 -16.33 12.54
C GLY A 322 11.20 -15.20 13.55
N ASN A 323 10.97 -13.97 13.08
CA ASN A 323 10.80 -12.78 13.91
C ASN A 323 9.56 -11.96 13.52
N VAL A 324 9.21 -10.96 14.34
CA VAL A 324 8.21 -9.92 14.04
C VAL A 324 8.84 -8.56 14.34
N ILE A 325 8.68 -7.60 13.42
CA ILE A 325 9.14 -6.22 13.64
C ILE A 325 7.93 -5.38 14.06
N PRO A 326 7.87 -4.86 15.30
CA PRO A 326 6.68 -4.20 15.84
C PRO A 326 6.59 -2.72 15.45
N TYR A 327 7.33 -2.28 14.44
CA TYR A 327 7.39 -0.88 14.04
C TYR A 327 7.63 -0.74 12.54
N ILE A 328 6.82 0.09 11.90
CA ILE A 328 6.97 0.49 10.51
C ILE A 328 6.86 2.01 10.45
N ARG A 329 7.95 2.64 10.01
CA ARG A 329 8.08 4.10 10.03
C ARG A 329 6.93 4.77 9.28
N ASN A 330 6.25 5.69 9.96
CA ASN A 330 5.14 6.50 9.44
C ASN A 330 3.93 5.71 8.97
N GLU A 331 3.81 4.42 9.28
CA GLU A 331 2.69 3.60 8.81
C GLU A 331 1.41 3.87 9.60
N GLU A 332 1.50 3.89 10.94
CA GLU A 332 0.35 4.11 11.82
C GLU A 332 -0.32 5.47 11.57
N PRO A 333 0.40 6.62 11.52
CA PRO A 333 -0.25 7.91 11.25
C PRO A 333 -0.94 7.97 9.88
N LYS A 334 -0.44 7.22 8.87
CA LYS A 334 -1.10 7.13 7.55
C LYS A 334 -2.40 6.36 7.65
N VAL A 335 -2.39 5.20 8.29
CA VAL A 335 -3.60 4.39 8.50
C VAL A 335 -4.66 5.17 9.28
N GLU A 336 -4.23 5.91 10.30
CA GLU A 336 -5.14 6.68 11.16
C GLU A 336 -5.77 7.90 10.47
N SER A 337 -5.07 8.52 9.53
CA SER A 337 -5.54 9.74 8.85
C SER A 337 -6.22 9.49 7.51
N GLU A 338 -5.77 8.50 6.73
CA GLU A 338 -6.26 8.27 5.36
C GLU A 338 -7.68 7.67 5.33
N ALA A 339 -8.03 6.82 6.31
CA ALA A 339 -9.32 6.11 6.32
C ALA A 339 -10.53 7.06 6.34
N GLY A 340 -10.47 8.13 7.13
CA GLY A 340 -11.52 9.14 7.19
C GLY A 340 -11.67 9.90 5.87
N LYS A 341 -10.55 10.24 5.21
CA LYS A 341 -10.59 10.91 3.90
C LYS A 341 -11.24 10.02 2.83
N ILE A 342 -10.90 8.74 2.79
CA ILE A 342 -11.44 7.77 1.81
C ILE A 342 -12.93 7.53 2.02
N LEU A 343 -13.35 7.30 3.27
CA LEU A 343 -14.75 7.02 3.61
C LEU A 343 -15.62 8.27 3.75
N GLY A 344 -15.02 9.45 3.54
CA GLY A 344 -15.72 10.72 3.45
C GLY A 344 -16.51 10.87 2.15
N TYR A 345 -17.12 12.04 1.98
CA TYR A 345 -17.92 12.37 0.80
C TYR A 345 -17.45 13.66 0.13
N LEU A 346 -17.80 13.80 -1.14
CA LEU A 346 -17.58 15.03 -1.89
C LEU A 346 -18.82 15.94 -1.76
N ARG A 347 -18.62 17.21 -1.41
CA ARG A 347 -19.64 18.27 -1.49
C ARG A 347 -19.32 19.25 -2.60
N GLY A 348 -20.36 19.86 -3.15
CA GLY A 348 -20.22 20.82 -4.25
C GLY A 348 -19.84 20.16 -5.57
N ARG A 349 -19.53 20.99 -6.58
CA ARG A 349 -19.13 20.58 -7.93
C ARG A 349 -18.12 21.56 -8.50
N GLY A 350 -17.36 21.11 -9.49
CA GLY A 350 -16.37 21.92 -10.19
C GLY A 350 -15.35 22.56 -9.25
N PRO A 351 -14.93 23.82 -9.50
CA PRO A 351 -13.96 24.52 -8.66
C PRO A 351 -14.38 24.69 -7.19
N GLY A 352 -15.68 24.61 -6.90
CA GLY A 352 -16.22 24.68 -5.54
C GLY A 352 -16.28 23.33 -4.80
N ALA A 353 -15.87 22.23 -5.43
CA ALA A 353 -15.94 20.90 -4.82
C ALA A 353 -15.00 20.80 -3.60
N ARG A 354 -15.43 20.14 -2.52
CA ARG A 354 -14.65 19.94 -1.29
C ARG A 354 -14.87 18.53 -0.77
N GLN A 355 -13.80 17.88 -0.30
CA GLN A 355 -13.89 16.60 0.40
C GLN A 355 -14.11 16.84 1.89
N GLU A 356 -15.10 16.16 2.45
CA GLU A 356 -15.35 16.13 3.88
C GLU A 356 -15.08 14.70 4.38
N ALA A 357 -14.10 14.56 5.28
CA ALA A 357 -13.70 13.28 5.83
C ALA A 357 -14.80 12.69 6.74
N ALA A 358 -14.95 11.37 6.72
CA ALA A 358 -15.73 10.66 7.72
C ALA A 358 -15.06 10.82 9.10
N ALA A 359 -15.87 11.12 10.11
CA ALA A 359 -15.41 11.49 11.43
C ALA A 359 -15.50 10.30 12.41
N PHE A 360 -14.44 9.48 12.46
CA PHE A 360 -14.24 8.48 13.50
C PHE A 360 -12.74 8.31 13.78
N PRO A 361 -12.35 8.06 15.04
CA PRO A 361 -10.96 7.77 15.38
C PRO A 361 -10.58 6.35 14.95
N VAL A 362 -9.35 6.23 14.46
CA VAL A 362 -8.67 4.96 14.24
C VAL A 362 -7.45 4.94 15.16
N SER A 363 -7.25 3.83 15.87
CA SER A 363 -6.02 3.53 16.58
C SER A 363 -5.35 2.33 15.90
N ALA A 364 -4.15 2.54 15.37
CA ALA A 364 -3.43 1.54 14.59
C ALA A 364 -2.16 1.05 15.30
N THR A 365 -1.86 -0.23 15.14
CA THR A 365 -0.54 -0.80 15.44
C THR A 365 -0.06 -1.56 14.23
N CYS A 366 1.10 -1.21 13.69
CA CYS A 366 1.58 -1.78 12.43
C CYS A 366 2.86 -2.61 12.59
N THR A 367 2.76 -3.90 12.31
CA THR A 367 3.85 -4.86 12.45
C THR A 367 4.24 -5.48 11.11
N ARG A 368 5.49 -5.90 10.97
CA ARG A 368 5.99 -6.68 9.83
C ARG A 368 6.15 -8.13 10.24
N VAL A 369 5.69 -9.04 9.39
CA VAL A 369 5.76 -10.50 9.58
C VAL A 369 6.45 -11.18 8.39
N PRO A 370 7.01 -12.40 8.55
CA PRO A 370 7.71 -13.14 7.49
C PRO A 370 6.74 -13.77 6.48
N VAL A 371 5.92 -12.92 5.85
CA VAL A 371 4.98 -13.26 4.78
C VAL A 371 5.39 -12.48 3.55
N VAL A 372 5.47 -13.14 2.39
CA VAL A 372 5.94 -12.51 1.14
C VAL A 372 4.95 -11.46 0.65
N GLU A 373 3.67 -11.81 0.52
CA GLU A 373 2.59 -10.95 0.01
C GLU A 373 1.31 -11.14 0.84
N GLY A 374 0.56 -10.06 1.00
CA GLY A 374 -0.70 -10.02 1.74
C GLY A 374 -0.58 -9.33 3.09
N HIS A 375 -1.43 -8.33 3.34
CA HIS A 375 -1.53 -7.67 4.65
C HIS A 375 -2.76 -8.18 5.38
N THR A 376 -2.55 -8.75 6.56
CA THR A 376 -3.65 -9.20 7.43
C THR A 376 -3.89 -8.18 8.52
N LEU A 377 -5.15 -7.81 8.71
CA LEU A 377 -5.58 -6.83 9.69
C LEU A 377 -6.50 -7.54 10.68
N ALA A 378 -6.16 -7.48 11.97
CA ALA A 378 -7.09 -7.78 13.04
C ALA A 378 -7.80 -6.49 13.44
N VAL A 379 -9.11 -6.42 13.18
CA VAL A 379 -9.90 -5.19 13.34
C VAL A 379 -10.92 -5.39 14.45
N SER A 380 -11.00 -4.43 15.36
CA SER A 380 -12.10 -4.26 16.31
C SER A 380 -12.76 -2.92 16.04
N VAL A 381 -14.08 -2.92 15.88
CA VAL A 381 -14.84 -1.73 15.48
C VAL A 381 -16.06 -1.57 16.38
N ARG A 382 -16.27 -0.34 16.85
CA ARG A 382 -17.50 0.10 17.48
C ARG A 382 -18.36 0.81 16.44
N LEU A 383 -19.56 0.30 16.27
CA LEU A 383 -20.56 0.82 15.35
C LEU A 383 -21.61 1.59 16.15
N LYS A 384 -22.27 2.55 15.51
CA LYS A 384 -23.43 3.21 16.13
C LYS A 384 -24.54 2.18 16.30
N GLY A 385 -25.23 2.24 17.43
CA GLY A 385 -26.22 1.23 17.80
C GLY A 385 -25.58 -0.08 18.26
N SER A 386 -26.24 -1.20 18.01
CA SER A 386 -25.75 -2.53 18.42
C SER A 386 -26.20 -3.62 17.44
N PRO A 387 -25.74 -3.56 16.17
CA PRO A 387 -26.10 -4.56 15.19
C PRO A 387 -25.61 -5.94 15.61
N SER A 388 -26.43 -6.96 15.33
CA SER A 388 -26.11 -8.36 15.49
C SER A 388 -25.01 -8.79 14.52
N ILE A 389 -24.38 -9.94 14.80
CA ILE A 389 -23.39 -10.53 13.88
C ILE A 389 -24.01 -10.80 12.51
N GLY A 390 -25.25 -11.29 12.45
CA GLY A 390 -25.95 -11.52 11.19
C GLY A 390 -26.07 -10.25 10.36
N GLU A 391 -26.52 -9.14 10.96
CA GLU A 391 -26.65 -7.85 10.26
C GLU A 391 -25.29 -7.33 9.75
N VAL A 392 -24.21 -7.53 10.52
CA VAL A 392 -22.85 -7.16 10.09
C VAL A 392 -22.39 -8.02 8.91
N GLU A 393 -22.63 -9.32 8.95
CA GLU A 393 -22.28 -10.21 7.85
C GLU A 393 -23.11 -9.92 6.59
N ASP A 394 -24.40 -9.60 6.75
CA ASP A 394 -25.28 -9.19 5.66
C ASP A 394 -24.81 -7.88 5.03
N ALA A 395 -24.36 -6.90 5.83
CA ALA A 395 -23.74 -5.68 5.32
C ALA A 395 -22.49 -5.97 4.47
N PHE A 396 -21.64 -6.92 4.89
CA PHE A 396 -20.48 -7.34 4.11
C PHE A 396 -20.87 -8.05 2.82
N ARG A 397 -21.77 -9.04 2.88
CA ARG A 397 -22.18 -9.84 1.72
C ARG A 397 -23.00 -9.02 0.70
N GLY A 398 -23.77 -8.05 1.18
CA GLY A 398 -24.62 -7.17 0.38
C GLY A 398 -23.92 -5.91 -0.14
N PHE A 399 -22.62 -5.73 0.09
CA PHE A 399 -21.92 -4.52 -0.35
C PHE A 399 -21.80 -4.47 -1.88
N ILE A 400 -22.37 -3.42 -2.47
CA ILE A 400 -22.27 -3.12 -3.91
C ILE A 400 -21.21 -2.02 -4.09
N PRO A 401 -20.09 -2.31 -4.78
CA PRO A 401 -19.04 -1.32 -5.03
C PRO A 401 -19.45 -0.31 -6.11
N ASP A 402 -18.86 0.88 -6.08
CA ASP A 402 -19.05 1.94 -7.08
C ASP A 402 -18.66 1.53 -8.51
N THR A 403 -17.81 0.50 -8.64
CA THR A 403 -17.39 -0.06 -9.93
C THR A 403 -18.37 -1.10 -10.49
N ALA A 404 -19.40 -1.48 -9.72
CA ALA A 404 -20.37 -2.47 -10.15
C ALA A 404 -21.07 -2.04 -11.45
N GLY A 405 -21.09 -2.94 -12.44
CA GLY A 405 -21.72 -2.70 -13.74
C GLY A 405 -20.90 -1.84 -14.72
N LEU A 406 -19.73 -1.33 -14.34
CA LEU A 406 -18.88 -0.54 -15.23
C LEU A 406 -18.03 -1.39 -16.19
N GLY A 407 -17.91 -2.70 -15.96
CA GLY A 407 -17.17 -3.61 -16.83
C GLY A 407 -15.66 -3.34 -16.90
N LEU A 408 -15.07 -2.77 -15.85
CA LEU A 408 -13.65 -2.40 -15.79
C LEU A 408 -12.75 -3.66 -15.79
N HIS A 409 -11.69 -3.65 -16.59
CA HIS A 409 -10.84 -4.82 -16.87
C HIS A 409 -10.09 -5.34 -15.66
N SER A 410 -9.65 -4.46 -14.76
CA SER A 410 -8.90 -4.82 -13.56
C SER A 410 -9.81 -4.98 -12.32
N ALA A 411 -11.13 -4.80 -12.46
CA ALA A 411 -12.05 -5.01 -11.36
C ALA A 411 -12.16 -6.52 -11.03
N PRO A 412 -12.12 -6.90 -9.74
CA PRO A 412 -12.35 -8.29 -9.35
C PRO A 412 -13.80 -8.68 -9.60
N GLU A 413 -14.06 -9.97 -9.82
CA GLU A 413 -15.43 -10.50 -9.90
C GLU A 413 -16.21 -10.19 -8.62
N ARG A 414 -15.54 -10.35 -7.47
CA ARG A 414 -16.07 -9.95 -6.16
C ARG A 414 -15.05 -9.10 -5.43
N PHE A 415 -15.37 -7.82 -5.27
CA PHE A 415 -14.51 -6.89 -4.53
C PHE A 415 -14.31 -7.29 -3.08
N LEU A 416 -15.41 -7.62 -2.38
CA LEU A 416 -15.41 -7.99 -0.97
C LEU A 416 -16.01 -9.38 -0.80
N VAL A 417 -15.30 -10.28 -0.10
CA VAL A 417 -15.78 -11.64 0.18
C VAL A 417 -15.65 -11.93 1.65
N LEU A 418 -16.74 -12.33 2.29
CA LEU A 418 -16.74 -12.87 3.65
C LEU A 418 -16.60 -14.39 3.60
N SER A 419 -15.55 -14.91 4.23
CA SER A 419 -15.32 -16.33 4.39
C SER A 419 -16.02 -16.88 5.63
N ASP A 420 -16.78 -17.96 5.46
CA ASP A 420 -17.43 -18.69 6.56
C ASP A 420 -16.46 -19.64 7.30
N ALA A 421 -15.33 -19.99 6.67
CA ALA A 421 -14.35 -20.87 7.28
C ALA A 421 -13.68 -20.21 8.51
N PRO A 422 -13.62 -20.90 9.67
CA PRO A 422 -13.20 -20.30 10.94
C PRO A 422 -11.71 -19.92 11.01
N ASP A 423 -10.88 -20.52 10.14
CA ASP A 423 -9.44 -20.33 10.04
C ASP A 423 -9.03 -19.43 8.86
N ARG A 424 -9.97 -18.71 8.25
CA ARG A 424 -9.73 -17.83 7.09
C ARG A 424 -10.03 -16.36 7.41
N PRO A 425 -9.40 -15.41 6.69
CA PRO A 425 -8.43 -15.59 5.60
C PRO A 425 -6.99 -15.90 6.06
N GLN A 426 -6.18 -16.46 5.17
CA GLN A 426 -4.75 -16.74 5.32
C GLN A 426 -3.97 -16.19 4.12
N PRO A 427 -2.93 -15.35 4.30
CA PRO A 427 -2.20 -14.72 3.19
C PRO A 427 -1.80 -15.69 2.08
N LYS A 428 -1.15 -16.80 2.45
CA LYS A 428 -0.63 -17.78 1.46
C LYS A 428 -1.71 -18.46 0.62
N ARG A 429 -2.95 -18.54 1.11
CA ARG A 429 -4.07 -19.24 0.44
C ARG A 429 -5.00 -18.31 -0.30
N ASP A 430 -5.12 -17.07 0.17
CA ASP A 430 -6.20 -16.16 -0.23
C ASP A 430 -5.71 -14.93 -0.99
N VAL A 431 -4.42 -14.55 -0.88
CA VAL A 431 -3.95 -13.25 -1.37
C VAL A 431 -4.00 -13.11 -2.89
N GLU A 432 -3.88 -14.20 -3.65
CA GLU A 432 -3.83 -14.17 -5.13
C GLU A 432 -5.21 -14.27 -5.79
N VAL A 433 -6.27 -14.52 -5.03
CA VAL A 433 -7.61 -14.74 -5.61
C VAL A 433 -8.08 -13.46 -6.33
N ASP A 434 -8.71 -13.63 -7.50
CA ASP A 434 -9.04 -12.56 -8.46
C ASP A 434 -7.82 -11.71 -8.84
N GLY A 435 -6.67 -12.36 -9.03
CA GLY A 435 -5.40 -11.70 -9.35
C GLY A 435 -4.96 -10.71 -8.26
N GLY A 436 -5.29 -10.99 -7.00
CA GLY A 436 -4.98 -10.15 -5.85
C GLY A 436 -5.81 -8.87 -5.74
N MET A 437 -6.87 -8.73 -6.52
CA MET A 437 -7.75 -7.56 -6.47
C MET A 437 -8.89 -7.71 -5.45
N ARG A 438 -9.12 -8.87 -4.85
CA ARG A 438 -10.16 -9.06 -3.83
C ARG A 438 -9.71 -8.64 -2.42
N ILE A 439 -10.64 -8.16 -1.61
CA ILE A 439 -10.50 -8.10 -0.14
C ILE A 439 -11.27 -9.27 0.47
N THR A 440 -10.59 -10.06 1.31
CA THR A 440 -11.21 -11.19 2.00
C THR A 440 -11.38 -10.86 3.48
N LEU A 441 -12.61 -10.99 3.96
CA LEU A 441 -12.99 -10.86 5.36
C LEU A 441 -13.22 -12.24 5.96
N GLY A 442 -13.08 -12.35 7.28
CA GLY A 442 -13.40 -13.58 7.99
C GLY A 442 -13.44 -13.38 9.50
N ARG A 443 -13.88 -14.43 10.21
CA ARG A 443 -13.94 -14.46 11.67
C ARG A 443 -14.73 -13.31 12.30
N VAL A 444 -15.83 -12.89 11.68
CA VAL A 444 -16.73 -11.88 12.25
C VAL A 444 -17.34 -12.43 13.54
N ARG A 445 -17.22 -11.68 14.63
CA ARG A 445 -17.71 -12.10 15.95
C ARG A 445 -17.81 -10.94 16.92
N HIS A 446 -18.47 -11.19 18.04
CA HIS A 446 -18.58 -10.21 19.11
C HIS A 446 -17.20 -9.89 19.71
N CYS A 447 -16.94 -8.60 19.90
CA CYS A 447 -15.81 -8.07 20.64
C CYS A 447 -16.32 -7.54 21.99
N PRO A 448 -15.85 -8.06 23.15
CA PRO A 448 -16.33 -7.62 24.46
C PRO A 448 -15.99 -6.16 24.81
N VAL A 449 -15.15 -5.49 24.03
CA VAL A 449 -14.69 -4.11 24.27
C VAL A 449 -15.25 -3.14 23.22
N MET A 450 -15.23 -3.54 21.96
CA MET A 450 -15.60 -2.68 20.83
C MET A 450 -16.93 -3.07 20.19
N GLY A 451 -17.57 -4.17 20.58
CA GLY A 451 -18.81 -4.66 19.97
C GLY A 451 -18.53 -5.69 18.87
N ILE A 452 -17.79 -5.34 17.81
CA ILE A 452 -17.49 -6.23 16.69
C ILE A 452 -15.99 -6.39 16.48
N LYS A 453 -15.53 -7.58 16.09
CA LYS A 453 -14.17 -7.81 15.59
C LYS A 453 -14.14 -8.86 14.47
N PHE A 454 -13.20 -8.68 13.55
CA PHE A 454 -13.02 -9.53 12.37
C PHE A 454 -11.57 -9.49 11.87
N ILE A 455 -11.27 -10.31 10.87
CA ILE A 455 -9.99 -10.31 10.14
C ILE A 455 -10.25 -9.84 8.72
N ALA A 456 -9.36 -8.99 8.20
CA ALA A 456 -9.33 -8.60 6.79
C ALA A 456 -7.98 -8.95 6.17
N LEU A 457 -7.97 -9.32 4.89
CA LEU A 457 -6.79 -9.59 4.09
C LEU A 457 -6.91 -8.89 2.74
N GLY A 458 -5.83 -8.28 2.27
CA GLY A 458 -5.69 -7.84 0.89
C GLY A 458 -4.25 -7.89 0.39
N HIS A 459 -4.11 -7.98 -0.93
CA HIS A 459 -2.81 -8.01 -1.59
C HIS A 459 -2.19 -6.60 -1.64
N ASN A 460 -1.02 -6.42 -1.03
CA ASN A 460 -0.45 -5.08 -0.82
C ASN A 460 0.19 -4.44 -2.07
N THR A 461 0.73 -5.21 -3.02
CA THR A 461 1.31 -4.67 -4.26
C THR A 461 0.36 -4.66 -5.46
N GLU A 462 -0.69 -5.50 -5.45
CA GLU A 462 -1.77 -5.47 -6.44
C GLU A 462 -2.85 -4.48 -6.00
N ARG A 463 -3.82 -4.94 -5.18
CA ARG A 463 -4.90 -4.10 -4.64
C ARG A 463 -4.38 -2.89 -3.85
N GLY A 464 -3.34 -3.06 -3.06
CA GLY A 464 -2.77 -1.98 -2.25
C GLY A 464 -1.86 -1.02 -3.03
N ALA A 465 -1.52 -1.33 -4.29
CA ALA A 465 -0.64 -0.48 -5.08
C ALA A 465 -0.98 -0.44 -6.59
N ALA A 466 -0.31 -1.24 -7.41
CA ALA A 466 -0.33 -1.09 -8.87
C ALA A 466 -1.70 -1.41 -9.48
N GLY A 467 -2.32 -2.51 -9.05
CA GLY A 467 -3.63 -2.95 -9.54
C GLY A 467 -4.73 -1.92 -9.27
N ALA A 468 -4.78 -1.36 -8.05
CA ALA A 468 -5.76 -0.31 -7.75
C ALA A 468 -5.49 1.00 -8.51
N SER A 469 -4.23 1.36 -8.74
CA SER A 469 -3.91 2.54 -9.55
C SER A 469 -4.32 2.37 -11.02
N VAL A 470 -4.12 1.18 -11.62
CA VAL A 470 -4.62 0.87 -12.97
C VAL A 470 -6.15 0.91 -13.00
N LEU A 471 -6.81 0.34 -11.99
CA LEU A 471 -8.26 0.39 -11.87
C LEU A 471 -8.80 1.82 -11.66
N ASN A 472 -8.06 2.68 -10.97
CA ASN A 472 -8.38 4.11 -10.87
C ASN A 472 -8.32 4.81 -12.24
N ALA A 473 -7.37 4.42 -13.09
CA ALA A 473 -7.28 4.94 -14.46
C ALA A 473 -8.44 4.43 -15.33
N GLU A 474 -8.79 3.14 -15.24
CA GLU A 474 -9.98 2.57 -15.90
C GLU A 474 -11.27 3.29 -15.45
N LEU A 475 -11.43 3.53 -14.14
CA LEU A 475 -12.56 4.27 -13.60
C LEU A 475 -12.63 5.70 -14.12
N ALA A 476 -11.49 6.41 -14.15
CA ALA A 476 -11.42 7.77 -14.68
C ALA A 476 -11.72 7.82 -16.18
N TYR A 477 -11.28 6.80 -16.93
CA TYR A 477 -11.60 6.65 -18.35
C TYR A 477 -13.11 6.42 -18.55
N ALA A 478 -13.69 5.44 -17.86
CA ALA A 478 -15.12 5.10 -17.95
C ALA A 478 -16.05 6.23 -17.50
N LYS A 479 -15.61 7.09 -16.57
CA LYS A 479 -16.36 8.27 -16.11
C LYS A 479 -16.08 9.54 -16.95
N GLU A 480 -15.38 9.41 -18.08
CA GLU A 480 -15.04 10.52 -18.97
C GLU A 480 -14.29 11.67 -18.28
N VAL A 481 -13.58 11.37 -17.19
CA VAL A 481 -12.73 12.32 -16.47
C VAL A 481 -11.47 12.62 -17.28
N LEU A 482 -10.99 11.64 -18.04
CA LEU A 482 -9.80 11.76 -18.90
C LEU A 482 -10.02 12.56 -20.19
N ARG A 483 -11.20 13.14 -20.40
CA ARG A 483 -11.50 13.98 -21.58
C ARG A 483 -10.57 15.18 -21.76
N TRP A 484 -9.81 15.55 -20.73
CA TRP A 484 -8.87 16.67 -20.74
C TRP A 484 -7.53 16.37 -21.41
N VAL A 485 -7.24 15.08 -21.63
CA VAL A 485 -5.98 14.62 -22.22
C VAL A 485 -6.09 14.47 -23.74
N ARG A 486 -7.30 14.57 -24.29
CA ARG A 486 -7.58 14.46 -25.73
C ARG A 486 -7.56 15.82 -26.43
#